data_AF-A0A849ZAF5-F1
#
_entry.id   AF-A0A849ZAF5-F1
#
_cell.length_a   1.000
_cell.length_b   1.000
_cell.length_c   1.000
_cell.angle_alpha   90.00
_cell.angle_beta   90.00
_cell.angle_gamma   90.00
#
_symmetry.space_group_name_H-M   'P 1'
#
loop_
_entity.id
_entity.type
_entity.pdbx_description
1 polymer ?
#
loop_
_entity_poly.entity_id
_entity_poly.type
_entity_poly.pdbx_seq_one_letter_code
_entity_poly.pdbx_strand_id
1 'polypeptide(L)'
;MGMRSLSGCLLAAALFIAPLGAAAQDGSLDEVKKLVDRAAYNEALEVLGPLSSGKDAPRAALLRAEIELRTGKYAEAEKTAERAMKEPKLKGAAGALKAESLALRGKMDAAIATLRDLEQDPEARRARLLLGEYLIMTGKRSDARAPLMTLVEDYNNDSIKSTDAEGLSMVGRAAHLLRSARDANEAYNDAEKAGGKTRVDTLLSRADLFLDKYDPGHAGQVVKEADALAPNDPRVRVMKARVMLENAMDFDGADAELRRALEVNPSLSGAYFVKAGLALRDLDIEAADKAADAGLAVNPNDLELLSMKGAIRFLADDPKGFDKFEKQVLKLNPEYSRFYQVAGEFAEWEHRYDDIVAFMEKATKLDSRDAKAYAALGLNLIRAGKEDAGVEALRKAWDKDKFNVRVFNTLNLYERDIANGYLTVQGQTFRMRYAKDDKPILERYVPRLLEEAWTSMVKRYKFTPKTPVSIELYADEEHFSVRTSGLPNVGIQGVCFGQTLAFMSPRAAPFNWGNVLWHELGHVFAIQLSKNHVPRWY
;
A
#
# COMPACT_ATOMS: atom_id res chain seq x y z
N MET A 1 -31.44 -12.93 71.87
CA MET A 1 -30.17 -12.55 72.54
C MET A 1 -29.31 -11.85 71.49
N GLY A 2 -28.96 -10.57 71.52
CA GLY A 2 -29.36 -9.38 72.29
C GLY A 2 -28.92 -8.19 71.42
N MET A 3 -29.83 -7.31 70.99
CA MET A 3 -30.03 -5.94 71.50
C MET A 3 -28.79 -5.22 72.05
N ARG A 4 -28.41 -4.13 71.36
CA ARG A 4 -28.06 -2.75 71.83
C ARG A 4 -27.28 -2.06 70.69
N SER A 5 -27.47 -0.80 70.33
CA SER A 5 -28.36 0.29 70.76
C SER A 5 -28.39 1.35 69.65
N LEU A 6 -29.53 2.03 69.52
CA LEU A 6 -29.67 3.28 68.78
C LEU A 6 -28.79 4.40 69.37
N SER A 7 -28.24 5.25 68.53
CA SER A 7 -28.22 6.71 68.74
C SER A 7 -28.10 7.40 67.39
N GLY A 8 -29.12 8.19 67.07
CA GLY A 8 -29.23 8.92 65.83
C GLY A 8 -28.38 10.18 65.79
N CYS A 9 -27.98 10.55 64.58
CA CYS A 9 -27.67 11.92 64.21
C CYS A 9 -28.33 12.19 62.85
N LEU A 10 -29.31 13.09 62.88
CA LEU A 10 -29.83 13.79 61.70
C LEU A 10 -28.65 14.47 60.99
N LEU A 11 -28.36 14.07 59.75
CA LEU A 11 -27.63 14.93 58.82
C LEU A 11 -28.63 15.56 57.85
N ALA A 12 -28.83 16.86 58.04
CA ALA A 12 -29.53 17.72 57.10
C ALA A 12 -28.78 17.71 55.76
N ALA A 13 -29.49 17.36 54.68
CA ALA A 13 -29.04 17.57 53.33
C ALA A 13 -29.01 19.08 53.03
N ALA A 14 -27.84 19.71 53.19
CA ALA A 14 -27.60 21.03 52.65
C ALA A 14 -27.37 20.90 51.14
N LEU A 15 -28.40 21.24 50.37
CA LEU A 15 -28.32 21.57 48.95
C LEU A 15 -27.36 22.76 48.78
N PHE A 16 -26.10 22.47 48.47
CA PHE A 16 -25.23 23.47 47.85
C PHE A 16 -25.63 23.58 46.38
N ILE A 17 -26.53 24.52 46.10
CA ILE A 17 -26.67 25.11 44.76
C ILE A 17 -25.40 25.93 44.57
N ALA A 18 -24.38 25.33 43.98
CA ALA A 18 -23.27 26.07 43.40
C ALA A 18 -23.83 26.90 42.24
N PRO A 19 -23.53 28.21 42.14
CA PRO A 19 -23.90 28.96 40.97
C PRO A 19 -23.18 28.33 39.78
N LEU A 20 -23.94 27.96 38.74
CA LEU A 20 -23.45 27.79 37.38
C LEU A 20 -22.90 29.15 36.92
N GLY A 21 -21.72 29.49 37.41
CA GLY A 21 -20.87 30.49 36.80
C GLY A 21 -20.42 29.90 35.48
N ALA A 22 -20.87 30.51 34.39
CA ALA A 22 -20.24 30.39 33.10
C ALA A 22 -18.79 30.87 33.23
N ALA A 23 -17.89 29.98 33.65
CA ALA A 23 -16.48 30.12 33.36
C ALA A 23 -16.35 29.83 31.87
N ALA A 24 -16.42 30.89 31.06
CA ALA A 24 -15.80 30.85 29.74
C ALA A 24 -14.34 30.43 29.99
N GLN A 25 -14.00 29.18 29.68
CA GLN A 25 -12.60 28.82 29.53
C GLN A 25 -12.09 29.73 28.42
N ASP A 26 -11.15 30.62 28.76
CA ASP A 26 -10.39 31.41 27.81
C ASP A 26 -9.53 30.47 26.96
N GLY A 27 -10.19 29.77 26.04
CA GLY A 27 -9.55 28.92 25.05
C GLY A 27 -8.68 29.77 24.16
N SER A 28 -7.40 29.43 24.06
CA SER A 28 -6.50 30.06 23.08
C SER A 28 -6.48 29.29 21.77
N LEU A 29 -6.17 29.95 20.66
CA LEU A 29 -5.96 29.26 19.37
C LEU A 29 -4.84 28.20 19.46
N ASP A 30 -3.85 28.41 20.32
CA ASP A 30 -2.76 27.46 20.56
C ASP A 30 -3.26 26.19 21.29
N GLU A 31 -4.24 26.33 22.18
CA GLU A 31 -4.89 25.19 22.81
C GLU A 31 -5.69 24.38 21.79
N VAL A 32 -6.50 25.05 20.96
CA VAL A 32 -7.23 24.39 19.87
C VAL A 32 -6.26 23.64 18.96
N LYS A 33 -5.14 24.27 18.58
CA LYS A 33 -4.12 23.61 17.74
C LYS A 33 -3.57 22.33 18.39
N LYS A 34 -3.22 22.36 19.69
CA LYS A 34 -2.76 21.16 20.40
C LYS A 34 -3.83 20.06 20.45
N LEU A 35 -5.10 20.45 20.59
CA LEU A 35 -6.22 19.51 20.55
C LEU A 35 -6.38 18.87 19.16
N VAL A 36 -6.22 19.65 18.08
CA VAL A 36 -6.21 19.15 16.71
C VAL A 36 -5.03 18.21 16.46
N ASP A 37 -3.82 18.60 16.87
CA ASP A 37 -2.59 17.82 16.70
C ASP A 37 -2.66 16.44 17.38
N ARG A 38 -3.40 16.31 18.50
CA ARG A 38 -3.65 15.04 19.21
C ARG A 38 -4.91 14.29 18.75
N ALA A 39 -5.57 14.78 17.70
CA ALA A 39 -6.86 14.29 17.19
C ALA A 39 -8.02 14.29 18.22
N ALA A 40 -8.02 15.23 19.15
CA ALA A 40 -9.13 15.50 20.07
C ALA A 40 -10.16 16.47 19.45
N TYR A 41 -10.74 16.08 18.31
CA TYR A 41 -11.52 16.97 17.46
C TYR A 41 -12.77 17.56 18.12
N ASN A 42 -13.49 16.79 18.95
CA ASN A 42 -14.70 17.28 19.61
C ASN A 42 -14.36 18.35 20.65
N GLU A 43 -13.36 18.10 21.50
CA GLU A 43 -12.85 19.07 22.47
C GLU A 43 -12.32 20.32 21.75
N ALA A 44 -11.61 20.15 20.63
CA ALA A 44 -11.12 21.27 19.83
C ALA A 44 -12.27 22.16 19.34
N LEU A 45 -13.40 21.59 18.91
CA LEU A 45 -14.57 22.34 18.45
C LEU A 45 -15.27 23.10 19.59
N GLU A 46 -15.30 22.55 20.80
CA GLU A 46 -15.86 23.22 21.99
C GLU A 46 -15.04 24.49 22.33
N VAL A 47 -13.72 24.35 22.40
CA VAL A 47 -12.79 25.46 22.68
C VAL A 47 -12.79 26.50 21.55
N LEU A 48 -13.00 26.07 20.31
CA LEU A 48 -13.00 26.94 19.12
C LEU A 48 -14.28 27.77 18.98
N GLY A 49 -15.40 27.35 19.56
CA GLY A 49 -16.70 28.01 19.44
C GLY A 49 -16.68 29.52 19.77
N PRO A 50 -16.19 29.92 20.96
CA PRO A 50 -16.08 31.33 21.36
C PRO A 50 -15.16 32.17 20.46
N LEU A 51 -14.17 31.55 19.80
CA LEU A 51 -13.16 32.23 18.96
C LEU A 51 -13.62 32.50 17.52
N SER A 52 -14.86 32.14 17.18
CA SER A 52 -15.41 32.25 15.82
C SER A 52 -15.77 33.69 15.38
N SER A 53 -15.57 34.67 16.26
CA SER A 53 -15.87 36.08 16.05
C SER A 53 -14.67 36.99 16.41
N GLY A 54 -14.69 38.23 15.93
CA GLY A 54 -13.62 39.19 16.20
C GLY A 54 -12.31 38.91 15.44
N LYS A 55 -11.19 39.38 15.99
CA LYS A 55 -9.87 39.39 15.33
C LYS A 55 -9.29 38.00 15.06
N ASP A 56 -9.66 37.02 15.88
CA ASP A 56 -9.15 35.64 15.80
C ASP A 56 -9.97 34.76 14.85
N ALA A 57 -11.12 35.25 14.37
CA ALA A 57 -12.04 34.51 13.53
C ALA A 57 -11.39 33.88 12.27
N PRO A 58 -10.46 34.53 11.53
CA PRO A 58 -9.83 33.90 10.38
C PRO A 58 -8.93 32.70 10.75
N ARG A 59 -8.19 32.81 11.86
CA ARG A 59 -7.33 31.71 12.35
C ARG A 59 -8.16 30.58 12.95
N ALA A 60 -9.23 30.93 13.65
CA ALA A 60 -10.21 29.96 14.12
C ALA A 60 -10.87 29.20 12.95
N ALA A 61 -11.21 29.90 11.87
CA ALA A 61 -11.73 29.28 10.66
C ALA A 61 -10.73 28.30 10.02
N LEU A 62 -9.43 28.63 10.00
CA LEU A 62 -8.41 27.70 9.50
C LEU A 62 -8.38 26.38 10.29
N LEU A 63 -8.34 26.45 11.63
CA LEU A 63 -8.36 25.26 12.49
C LEU A 63 -9.68 24.48 12.37
N ARG A 64 -10.81 25.18 12.22
CA ARG A 64 -12.10 24.53 11.96
C ARG A 64 -12.09 23.77 10.63
N ALA A 65 -11.56 24.37 9.57
CA ALA A 65 -11.48 23.73 8.26
C ALA A 65 -10.60 22.46 8.31
N GLU A 66 -9.52 22.47 9.09
CA GLU A 66 -8.71 21.27 9.32
C GLU A 66 -9.52 20.19 10.06
N ILE A 67 -10.24 20.52 11.14
CA ILE A 67 -11.08 19.55 11.85
C ILE A 67 -12.15 18.97 10.93
N GLU A 68 -12.82 19.81 10.14
CA GLU A 68 -13.82 19.40 9.16
C GLU A 68 -13.22 18.45 8.11
N LEU A 69 -12.00 18.75 7.62
CA LEU A 69 -11.25 17.87 6.72
C LEU A 69 -10.93 16.52 7.38
N ARG A 70 -10.41 16.51 8.61
CA ARG A 70 -10.04 15.26 9.30
C ARG A 70 -11.24 14.40 9.67
N THR A 71 -12.41 15.00 9.87
CA THR A 71 -13.67 14.32 10.26
C THR A 71 -14.63 14.04 9.10
N GLY A 72 -14.17 14.20 7.84
CA GLY A 72 -14.93 13.81 6.65
C GLY A 72 -15.95 14.85 6.15
N LYS A 73 -16.01 16.03 6.76
CA LYS A 73 -16.91 17.14 6.40
C LYS A 73 -16.29 17.99 5.29
N TYR A 74 -15.95 17.36 4.17
CA TYR A 74 -15.14 17.99 3.11
C TYR A 74 -15.83 19.20 2.46
N ALA A 75 -17.16 19.19 2.35
CA ALA A 75 -17.88 20.30 1.75
C ALA A 75 -17.90 21.54 2.65
N GLU A 76 -17.96 21.33 3.96
CA GLU A 76 -17.84 22.35 4.98
C GLU A 76 -16.41 22.87 5.04
N ALA A 77 -15.42 21.97 5.07
CA ALA A 77 -14.00 22.32 5.07
C ALA A 77 -13.62 23.24 3.90
N GLU A 78 -14.11 22.95 2.69
CA GLU A 78 -13.93 23.79 1.50
C GLU A 78 -14.43 25.23 1.72
N LYS A 79 -15.67 25.38 2.23
CA LYS A 79 -16.30 26.69 2.48
C LYS A 79 -15.61 27.44 3.61
N THR A 80 -15.26 26.74 4.69
CA THR A 80 -14.58 27.32 5.85
C THR A 80 -13.18 27.80 5.47
N ALA A 81 -12.44 26.99 4.72
CA ALA A 81 -11.13 27.35 4.18
C ALA A 81 -11.22 28.57 3.25
N GLU A 82 -12.20 28.62 2.36
CA GLU A 82 -12.41 29.78 1.48
C GLU A 82 -12.66 31.09 2.26
N ARG A 83 -13.37 31.02 3.39
CA ARG A 83 -13.52 32.18 4.28
C ARG A 83 -12.17 32.60 4.89
N ALA A 84 -11.36 31.65 5.34
CA ALA A 84 -10.05 31.92 5.92
C ALA A 84 -9.06 32.51 4.91
N MET A 85 -9.18 32.16 3.61
CA MET A 85 -8.34 32.72 2.54
C MET A 85 -8.47 34.25 2.36
N LYS A 86 -9.54 34.87 2.90
CA LYS A 86 -9.71 36.33 2.85
C LYS A 86 -8.68 37.07 3.70
N GLU A 87 -8.07 36.40 4.68
CA GLU A 87 -6.94 36.94 5.44
C GLU A 87 -5.64 36.68 4.66
N PRO A 88 -4.94 37.73 4.17
CA PRO A 88 -3.76 37.57 3.32
C PRO A 88 -2.69 36.65 3.91
N LYS A 89 -2.46 36.70 5.24
CA LYS A 89 -1.47 35.86 5.92
C LYS A 89 -1.83 34.37 5.98
N LEU A 90 -3.10 34.03 5.78
CA LEU A 90 -3.59 32.65 5.83
C LEU A 90 -3.89 32.09 4.43
N LYS A 91 -3.77 32.91 3.37
CA LYS A 91 -4.17 32.56 2.01
C LYS A 91 -3.56 31.23 1.53
N GLY A 92 -2.25 31.03 1.74
CA GLY A 92 -1.56 29.79 1.35
C GLY A 92 -2.05 28.55 2.11
N ALA A 93 -2.10 28.62 3.45
CA ALA A 93 -2.52 27.50 4.29
C ALA A 93 -4.00 27.15 4.09
N ALA A 94 -4.87 28.15 4.04
CA ALA A 94 -6.30 27.96 3.79
C ALA A 94 -6.55 27.47 2.35
N GLY A 95 -5.79 27.96 1.38
CA GLY A 95 -5.86 27.50 0.00
C GLY A 95 -5.48 26.03 -0.17
N ALA A 96 -4.47 25.56 0.57
CA ALA A 96 -4.13 24.14 0.63
C ALA A 96 -5.29 23.29 1.17
N LEU A 97 -5.90 23.68 2.29
CA LEU A 97 -7.06 22.97 2.85
C LEU A 97 -8.27 22.97 1.91
N LYS A 98 -8.52 24.08 1.21
CA LYS A 98 -9.56 24.17 0.18
C LYS A 98 -9.28 23.18 -0.95
N ALA A 99 -8.05 23.12 -1.44
CA ALA A 99 -7.66 22.20 -2.50
C ALA A 99 -7.76 20.73 -2.08
N GLU A 100 -7.30 20.37 -0.87
CA GLU A 100 -7.46 19.01 -0.31
C GLU A 100 -8.94 18.61 -0.23
N SER A 101 -9.79 19.50 0.27
CA SER A 101 -11.24 19.29 0.38
C SER A 101 -11.90 19.09 -0.99
N LEU A 102 -11.49 19.85 -2.00
CA LEU A 102 -11.95 19.72 -3.39
C LEU A 102 -11.52 18.36 -3.99
N ALA A 103 -10.25 17.99 -3.82
CA ALA A 103 -9.70 16.75 -4.35
C ALA A 103 -10.38 15.51 -3.75
N LEU A 104 -10.60 15.49 -2.43
CA LEU A 104 -11.30 14.41 -1.72
C LEU A 104 -12.78 14.26 -2.12
N ARG A 105 -13.34 15.25 -2.82
CA ARG A 105 -14.70 15.21 -3.40
C ARG A 105 -14.70 14.92 -4.90
N GLY A 106 -13.55 14.54 -5.48
CA GLY A 106 -13.38 14.27 -6.90
C GLY A 106 -13.33 15.50 -7.80
N LYS A 107 -13.23 16.71 -7.24
CA LYS A 107 -13.14 17.98 -7.98
C LYS A 107 -11.68 18.37 -8.26
N MET A 108 -10.94 17.46 -8.89
CA MET A 108 -9.49 17.58 -9.05
C MET A 108 -9.05 18.82 -9.85
N ASP A 109 -9.78 19.18 -10.91
CA ASP A 109 -9.46 20.37 -11.72
C ASP A 109 -9.56 21.67 -10.91
N ALA A 110 -10.59 21.79 -10.05
CA ALA A 110 -10.77 22.94 -9.18
C ALA A 110 -9.71 23.00 -8.06
N ALA A 111 -9.31 21.84 -7.55
CA ALA A 111 -8.19 21.75 -6.60
C ALA A 111 -6.89 22.24 -7.23
N ILE A 112 -6.54 21.74 -8.43
CA ILE A 112 -5.34 22.17 -9.16
C ILE A 112 -5.38 23.67 -9.47
N ALA A 113 -6.52 24.20 -9.93
CA ALA A 113 -6.68 25.63 -10.20
C ALA A 113 -6.42 26.48 -8.93
N THR A 114 -6.98 26.07 -7.79
CA THR A 114 -6.76 26.73 -6.50
C THR A 114 -5.28 26.77 -6.11
N LEU A 115 -4.53 25.70 -6.39
CA LEU A 115 -3.12 25.59 -6.04
C LEU A 115 -2.22 26.37 -7.01
N ARG A 116 -2.57 26.43 -8.30
CA ARG A 116 -1.87 27.26 -9.30
C ARG A 116 -1.91 28.75 -8.95
N ASP A 117 -3.02 29.22 -8.39
CA ASP A 117 -3.14 30.62 -7.92
C ASP A 117 -2.21 30.97 -6.74
N LEU A 118 -1.63 29.94 -6.09
CA LEU A 118 -0.79 30.06 -4.90
C LEU A 118 0.66 29.65 -5.14
N GLU A 119 0.98 29.03 -6.27
CA GLU A 119 2.29 28.40 -6.49
C GLU A 119 3.46 29.40 -6.44
N GLN A 120 3.19 30.67 -6.76
CA GLN A 120 4.19 31.73 -6.79
C GLN A 120 4.40 32.41 -5.43
N ASP A 121 3.55 32.16 -4.43
CA ASP A 121 3.67 32.72 -3.08
C ASP A 121 4.75 31.96 -2.28
N PRO A 122 5.93 32.53 -1.99
CA PRO A 122 7.06 31.81 -1.37
C PRO A 122 6.68 31.00 -0.12
N GLU A 123 5.72 31.49 0.67
CA GLU A 123 5.27 30.87 1.92
C GLU A 123 4.28 29.70 1.70
N ALA A 124 3.69 29.58 0.51
CA ALA A 124 2.68 28.56 0.18
C ALA A 124 3.28 27.17 -0.17
N ARG A 125 4.27 26.71 0.62
CA ARG A 125 4.99 25.44 0.40
C ARG A 125 4.08 24.22 0.36
N ARG A 126 3.10 24.15 1.26
CA ARG A 126 2.09 23.07 1.26
C ARG A 126 1.27 23.06 -0.03
N ALA A 127 0.91 24.22 -0.55
CA ALA A 127 0.16 24.32 -1.80
C ALA A 127 0.99 23.80 -2.99
N ARG A 128 2.30 24.10 -3.04
CA ARG A 128 3.20 23.55 -4.06
C ARG A 128 3.32 22.03 -3.98
N LEU A 129 3.46 21.48 -2.78
CA LEU A 129 3.55 20.03 -2.58
C LEU A 129 2.29 19.33 -3.13
N LEU A 130 1.12 19.82 -2.73
CA LEU A 130 -0.17 19.29 -3.21
C LEU A 130 -0.35 19.45 -4.71
N LEU A 131 0.15 20.56 -5.29
CA LEU A 131 0.08 20.78 -6.73
C LEU A 131 0.86 19.69 -7.47
N GLY A 132 2.08 19.38 -7.02
CA GLY A 132 2.88 18.29 -7.56
C GLY A 132 2.18 16.94 -7.43
N GLU A 133 1.61 16.64 -6.26
CA GLU A 133 0.88 15.41 -6.01
C GLU A 133 -0.35 15.27 -6.93
N TYR A 134 -1.16 16.33 -7.09
CA TYR A 134 -2.37 16.30 -7.91
C TYR A 134 -2.08 16.30 -9.41
N LEU A 135 -0.98 16.92 -9.83
CA LEU A 135 -0.47 16.77 -11.20
C LEU A 135 -0.06 15.32 -11.48
N ILE A 136 0.60 14.64 -10.54
CA ILE A 136 0.89 13.20 -10.67
C ILE A 136 -0.41 12.38 -10.72
N MET A 137 -1.38 12.68 -9.84
CA MET A 137 -2.66 11.96 -9.82
C MET A 137 -3.50 12.16 -11.09
N THR A 138 -3.29 13.23 -11.85
CA THR A 138 -3.97 13.50 -13.12
C THR A 138 -3.15 13.14 -14.36
N GLY A 139 -2.06 12.40 -14.17
CA GLY A 139 -1.22 11.91 -15.26
C GLY A 139 -0.33 12.98 -15.91
N LYS A 140 -0.03 14.04 -15.16
CA LYS A 140 0.81 15.18 -15.56
C LYS A 140 2.10 15.19 -14.74
N ARG A 141 2.75 14.03 -14.55
CA ARG A 141 3.98 13.91 -13.76
C ARG A 141 5.14 14.77 -14.29
N SER A 142 5.19 15.08 -15.58
CA SER A 142 6.14 16.07 -16.13
C SER A 142 5.96 17.44 -15.49
N ASP A 143 4.72 17.91 -15.40
CA ASP A 143 4.35 19.23 -14.91
C ASP A 143 4.49 19.31 -13.39
N ALA A 144 4.36 18.18 -12.70
CA ALA A 144 4.58 18.05 -11.26
C ALA A 144 6.04 18.30 -10.87
N ARG A 145 7.01 18.11 -11.78
CA ARG A 145 8.44 18.22 -11.45
C ARG A 145 8.80 19.61 -10.94
N ALA A 146 8.35 20.67 -11.61
CA ALA A 146 8.71 22.04 -11.26
C ALA A 146 8.29 22.41 -9.82
N PRO A 147 7.01 22.31 -9.40
CA PRO A 147 6.61 22.69 -8.04
C PRO A 147 7.25 21.81 -6.96
N LEU A 148 7.53 20.53 -7.23
CA LEU A 148 8.21 19.64 -6.29
C LEU A 148 9.70 19.97 -6.15
N MET A 149 10.38 20.27 -7.27
CA MET A 149 11.80 20.66 -7.25
C MET A 149 12.02 22.00 -6.56
N THR A 150 11.07 22.94 -6.61
CA THR A 150 11.16 24.19 -5.84
C THR A 150 11.33 23.93 -4.35
N LEU A 151 10.64 22.94 -3.77
CA LEU A 151 10.83 22.59 -2.35
C LEU A 151 12.25 22.05 -2.08
N VAL A 152 12.80 21.28 -3.01
CA VAL A 152 14.18 20.76 -2.92
C VAL A 152 15.20 21.90 -3.08
N GLU A 153 14.93 22.86 -3.96
CA GLU A 153 15.76 24.04 -4.16
C GLU A 153 15.72 24.98 -2.95
N ASP A 154 14.55 25.17 -2.33
CA ASP A 154 14.37 25.92 -1.10
C ASP A 154 15.15 25.29 0.07
N TYR A 155 15.28 23.96 0.09
CA TYR A 155 16.17 23.27 1.03
C TYR A 155 17.65 23.53 0.71
N ASN A 156 18.04 23.38 -0.55
CA ASN A 156 19.45 23.54 -0.97
C ASN A 156 19.97 24.99 -0.85
N ASN A 157 19.08 25.98 -0.82
CA ASN A 157 19.43 27.41 -0.71
C ASN A 157 19.22 27.99 0.70
N ASP A 158 18.99 27.14 1.72
CA ASP A 158 18.72 27.51 3.12
C ASP A 158 17.44 28.34 3.36
N SER A 159 16.50 28.38 2.41
CA SER A 159 15.15 28.95 2.64
C SER A 159 14.31 28.03 3.54
N ILE A 160 14.43 26.71 3.38
CA ILE A 160 14.01 25.70 4.35
C ILE A 160 15.22 25.40 5.23
N LYS A 161 15.21 25.95 6.45
CA LYS A 161 16.32 25.84 7.40
C LYS A 161 16.36 24.47 8.07
N SER A 162 17.52 24.10 8.59
CA SER A 162 17.72 22.90 9.42
C SER A 162 16.87 22.84 10.70
N THR A 163 16.27 23.96 11.12
CA THR A 163 15.34 24.03 12.26
C THR A 163 13.87 23.98 11.84
N ASP A 164 13.56 23.95 10.54
CA ASP A 164 12.20 23.95 10.00
C ASP A 164 11.73 22.52 9.74
N ALA A 165 11.25 21.85 10.79
CA ALA A 165 10.76 20.47 10.70
C ALA A 165 9.65 20.30 9.67
N GLU A 166 8.76 21.30 9.51
CA GLU A 166 7.64 21.23 8.58
C GLU A 166 8.13 21.31 7.13
N GLY A 167 9.00 22.29 6.83
CA GLY A 167 9.62 22.42 5.52
C GLY A 167 10.40 21.17 5.13
N LEU A 168 11.25 20.66 6.01
CA LEU A 168 12.03 19.44 5.77
C LEU A 168 11.15 18.21 5.52
N SER A 169 10.00 18.11 6.21
CA SER A 169 9.02 17.04 5.96
C SER A 169 8.41 17.15 4.56
N MET A 170 8.11 18.37 4.09
CA MET A 170 7.62 18.59 2.73
C MET A 170 8.68 18.27 1.68
N VAL A 171 9.96 18.54 1.95
CA VAL A 171 11.09 18.13 1.10
C VAL A 171 11.15 16.61 1.00
N GLY A 172 11.01 15.90 2.12
CA GLY A 172 10.95 14.43 2.15
C GLY A 172 9.83 13.88 1.27
N ARG A 173 8.61 14.43 1.40
CA ARG A 173 7.47 14.02 0.56
C ARG A 173 7.68 14.38 -0.91
N ALA A 174 8.25 15.55 -1.21
CA ALA A 174 8.54 15.96 -2.58
C ALA A 174 9.57 15.03 -3.24
N ALA A 175 10.67 14.71 -2.55
CA ALA A 175 11.68 13.77 -3.00
C ALA A 175 11.09 12.36 -3.23
N HIS A 176 10.19 11.92 -2.35
CA HIS A 176 9.47 10.64 -2.52
C HIS A 176 8.62 10.65 -3.80
N LEU A 177 7.83 11.70 -4.03
CA LEU A 177 7.02 11.86 -5.24
C LEU A 177 7.87 11.96 -6.53
N LEU A 178 9.08 12.50 -6.42
CA LEU A 178 10.10 12.56 -7.48
C LEU A 178 10.84 11.23 -7.70
N ARG A 179 10.51 10.19 -6.93
CA ARG A 179 11.14 8.86 -6.93
C ARG A 179 12.62 8.89 -6.53
N SER A 180 12.98 9.78 -5.60
CA SER A 180 14.29 9.81 -4.95
C SER A 180 14.18 9.37 -3.49
N ALA A 181 14.15 8.05 -3.28
CA ALA A 181 13.89 7.48 -1.96
C ALA A 181 14.99 7.76 -0.92
N ARG A 182 16.25 7.88 -1.36
CA ARG A 182 17.38 8.21 -0.48
C ARG A 182 17.26 9.65 0.03
N ASP A 183 17.12 10.60 -0.89
CA ASP A 183 16.93 12.02 -0.55
C ASP A 183 15.67 12.22 0.31
N ALA A 184 14.60 11.47 0.03
CA ALA A 184 13.39 11.49 0.84
C ALA A 184 13.66 11.07 2.30
N ASN A 185 14.37 9.95 2.50
CA ASN A 185 14.70 9.46 3.83
C ASN A 185 15.69 10.40 4.55
N GLU A 186 16.65 10.99 3.84
CA GLU A 186 17.56 11.99 4.39
C GLU A 186 16.80 13.24 4.88
N ALA A 187 15.91 13.78 4.06
CA ALA A 187 15.08 14.92 4.46
C ALA A 187 14.15 14.60 5.65
N TYR A 188 13.62 13.38 5.75
CA TYR A 188 12.86 12.97 6.94
C TYR A 188 13.75 12.82 8.18
N ASN A 189 14.98 12.33 8.05
CA ASN A 189 15.93 12.30 9.17
C ASN A 189 16.24 13.71 9.67
N ASP A 190 16.42 14.67 8.76
CA ASP A 190 16.66 16.06 9.14
C ASP A 190 15.42 16.72 9.73
N ALA A 191 14.24 16.41 9.19
CA ALA A 191 12.97 16.83 9.80
C ALA A 191 12.86 16.34 11.24
N GLU A 192 13.21 15.09 11.53
CA GLU A 192 13.18 14.55 12.89
C GLU A 192 14.16 15.25 13.84
N LYS A 193 15.38 15.55 13.40
CA LYS A 193 16.35 16.34 14.18
C LYS A 193 15.79 17.73 14.50
N ALA A 194 15.01 18.31 13.59
CA ALA A 194 14.33 19.59 13.77
C ALA A 194 13.05 19.52 14.62
N GLY A 195 12.64 18.33 15.10
CA GLY A 195 11.41 18.14 15.89
C GLY A 195 10.23 17.54 15.11
N GLY A 196 10.43 17.08 13.88
CA GLY A 196 9.41 16.48 13.01
C GLY A 196 8.76 15.21 13.58
N LYS A 197 9.41 14.54 14.54
CA LYS A 197 8.84 13.40 15.27
C LYS A 197 7.60 13.73 16.11
N THR A 198 7.26 15.01 16.29
CA THR A 198 6.03 15.43 16.97
C THR A 198 4.92 15.81 15.98
N ARG A 199 5.08 15.50 14.68
CA ARG A 199 4.12 15.83 13.63
C ARG A 199 3.59 14.56 12.96
N VAL A 200 2.27 14.36 13.04
CA VAL A 200 1.60 13.19 12.46
C VAL A 200 1.85 13.10 10.94
N ASP A 201 1.75 14.21 10.21
CA ASP A 201 1.94 14.21 8.75
C ASP A 201 3.35 13.76 8.33
N THR A 202 4.38 14.12 9.11
CA THR A 202 5.77 13.70 8.89
C THR A 202 5.91 12.20 9.06
N LEU A 203 5.39 11.68 10.18
CA LEU A 203 5.44 10.25 10.50
C LEU A 203 4.66 9.43 9.47
N LEU A 204 3.45 9.85 9.06
CA LEU A 204 2.67 9.15 8.06
C LEU A 204 3.37 9.13 6.69
N SER A 205 3.96 10.23 6.27
CA SER A 205 4.67 10.30 4.98
C SER A 205 5.96 9.47 4.99
N ARG A 206 6.63 9.37 6.15
CA ARG A 206 7.80 8.50 6.35
C ARG A 206 7.41 7.01 6.40
N ALA A 207 6.31 6.67 7.06
CA ALA A 207 5.78 5.30 7.06
C ALA A 207 5.39 4.85 5.64
N ASP A 208 4.78 5.73 4.83
CA ASP A 208 4.46 5.45 3.44
C ASP A 208 5.72 5.21 2.59
N LEU A 209 6.80 5.96 2.81
CA LEU A 209 8.10 5.72 2.18
C LEU A 209 8.65 4.32 2.53
N PHE A 210 8.59 3.93 3.80
CA PHE A 210 9.07 2.61 4.24
C PHE A 210 8.26 1.47 3.63
N LEU A 211 6.93 1.57 3.60
CA LEU A 211 6.08 0.61 2.87
C LEU A 211 6.40 0.59 1.37
N ASP A 212 6.64 1.76 0.77
CA ASP A 212 7.01 1.86 -0.64
C ASP A 212 8.37 1.20 -0.96
N LYS A 213 9.25 1.07 0.05
CA LYS A 213 10.60 0.50 -0.05
C LYS A 213 10.72 -0.86 0.64
N TYR A 214 9.61 -1.58 0.77
CA TYR A 214 9.56 -2.97 1.26
C TYR A 214 10.04 -3.15 2.71
N ASP A 215 9.84 -2.13 3.55
CA ASP A 215 10.27 -2.11 4.94
C ASP A 215 9.08 -1.91 5.91
N PRO A 216 8.20 -2.93 6.04
CA PRO A 216 7.05 -2.83 6.94
C PRO A 216 7.45 -2.77 8.42
N GLY A 217 8.67 -3.22 8.77
CA GLY A 217 9.21 -3.14 10.12
C GLY A 217 9.43 -1.71 10.59
N HIS A 218 10.20 -0.91 9.84
CA HIS A 218 10.38 0.51 10.17
C HIS A 218 9.10 1.32 9.97
N ALA A 219 8.27 0.98 8.98
CA ALA A 219 6.94 1.59 8.86
C ALA A 219 6.12 1.42 10.15
N GLY A 220 6.13 0.22 10.74
CA GLY A 220 5.43 -0.06 12.00
C GLY A 220 5.98 0.70 13.21
N GLN A 221 7.29 0.92 13.29
CA GLN A 221 7.89 1.77 14.32
C GLN A 221 7.39 3.21 14.22
N VAL A 222 7.45 3.79 13.01
CA VAL A 222 6.99 5.16 12.76
C VAL A 222 5.49 5.32 13.01
N VAL A 223 4.67 4.33 12.61
CA VAL A 223 3.22 4.36 12.87
C VAL A 223 2.90 4.27 14.36
N LYS A 224 3.69 3.51 15.14
CA LYS A 224 3.54 3.46 16.59
C LYS A 224 3.77 4.82 17.24
N GLU A 225 4.74 5.59 16.75
CA GLU A 225 4.96 6.97 17.19
C GLU A 225 3.77 7.87 16.82
N ALA A 226 3.24 7.73 15.61
CA ALA A 226 2.07 8.50 15.17
C ALA A 226 0.81 8.17 16.00
N ASP A 227 0.57 6.90 16.32
CA ASP A 227 -0.54 6.43 17.17
C ASP A 227 -0.41 6.94 18.61
N ALA A 228 0.81 7.11 19.12
CA ALA A 228 1.05 7.71 20.43
C ALA A 228 0.75 9.21 20.47
N LEU A 229 0.98 9.94 19.36
CA LEU A 229 0.68 11.38 19.27
C LEU A 229 -0.81 11.66 19.06
N ALA A 230 -1.43 10.92 18.13
CA ALA A 230 -2.78 11.17 17.68
C ALA A 230 -3.56 9.85 17.53
N PRO A 231 -3.90 9.17 18.63
CA PRO A 231 -4.56 7.87 18.59
C PRO A 231 -5.93 7.91 17.92
N ASN A 232 -6.57 9.07 17.83
CA ASN A 232 -7.87 9.20 17.17
C ASN A 232 -7.78 9.76 15.74
N ASP A 233 -6.57 9.93 15.19
CA ASP A 233 -6.42 10.35 13.79
C ASP A 233 -6.79 9.17 12.87
N PRO A 234 -7.82 9.31 12.01
CA PRO A 234 -8.27 8.21 11.17
C PRO A 234 -7.24 7.81 10.11
N ARG A 235 -6.32 8.71 9.72
CA ARG A 235 -5.23 8.42 8.78
C ARG A 235 -4.17 7.54 9.42
N VAL A 236 -3.88 7.75 10.71
CA VAL A 236 -2.98 6.89 11.50
C VAL A 236 -3.57 5.49 11.61
N ARG A 237 -4.87 5.38 11.88
CA ARG A 237 -5.59 4.10 11.93
C ARG A 237 -5.49 3.33 10.60
N VAL A 238 -5.71 3.99 9.46
CA VAL A 238 -5.55 3.37 8.14
C VAL A 238 -4.10 2.94 7.87
N MET A 239 -3.11 3.77 8.19
CA MET A 239 -1.70 3.41 7.99
C MET A 239 -1.30 2.20 8.87
N LYS A 240 -1.82 2.14 10.11
CA LYS A 240 -1.63 1.00 11.00
C LYS A 240 -2.24 -0.28 10.46
N ALA A 241 -3.45 -0.20 9.90
CA ALA A 241 -4.08 -1.33 9.19
C ALA A 241 -3.20 -1.81 8.03
N ARG A 242 -2.67 -0.90 7.19
CA ARG A 242 -1.77 -1.27 6.09
C ARG A 242 -0.51 -1.97 6.60
N VAL A 243 0.14 -1.46 7.64
CA VAL A 243 1.33 -2.10 8.23
C VAL A 243 1.00 -3.49 8.80
N MET A 244 -0.14 -3.66 9.48
CA MET A 244 -0.58 -4.95 10.01
C MET A 244 -0.70 -6.01 8.90
N LEU A 245 -1.24 -5.63 7.74
CA LEU A 245 -1.36 -6.50 6.57
C LEU A 245 0.01 -6.85 5.99
N GLU A 246 0.87 -5.86 5.76
CA GLU A 246 2.18 -6.04 5.11
C GLU A 246 3.19 -6.78 6.01
N ASN A 247 3.16 -6.54 7.32
CA ASN A 247 4.17 -7.07 8.24
C ASN A 247 3.81 -8.46 8.79
N ALA A 248 2.54 -8.69 9.11
CA ALA A 248 2.10 -9.82 9.91
C ALA A 248 0.90 -10.56 9.32
N MET A 249 0.31 -10.07 8.23
CA MET A 249 -0.97 -10.54 7.72
C MET A 249 -2.04 -10.55 8.84
N ASP A 250 -2.02 -9.54 9.72
CA ASP A 250 -3.00 -9.38 10.80
C ASP A 250 -4.27 -8.72 10.26
N PHE A 251 -5.12 -9.54 9.67
CA PHE A 251 -6.32 -9.10 8.98
C PHE A 251 -7.43 -8.64 9.92
N ASP A 252 -7.61 -9.32 11.06
CA ASP A 252 -8.59 -8.96 12.08
C ASP A 252 -8.21 -7.64 12.77
N GLY A 253 -6.92 -7.49 13.08
CA GLY A 253 -6.36 -6.25 13.61
C GLY A 253 -6.53 -5.08 12.63
N ALA A 254 -6.25 -5.30 11.35
CA ALA A 254 -6.45 -4.30 10.30
C ALA A 254 -7.93 -3.86 10.23
N ASP A 255 -8.88 -4.78 10.15
CA ASP A 255 -10.32 -4.46 10.11
C ASP A 255 -10.79 -3.68 11.35
N ALA A 256 -10.25 -4.01 12.54
CA ALA A 256 -10.53 -3.28 13.77
C ALA A 256 -10.00 -1.84 13.79
N GLU A 257 -8.85 -1.57 13.17
CA GLU A 257 -8.33 -0.22 12.99
C GLU A 257 -9.15 0.55 11.93
N LEU A 258 -9.61 -0.11 10.86
CA LEU A 258 -10.45 0.51 9.83
C LEU A 258 -11.82 0.95 10.38
N ARG A 259 -12.45 0.14 11.25
CA ARG A 259 -13.70 0.54 11.93
C ARG A 259 -13.50 1.83 12.73
N ARG A 260 -12.43 1.90 13.53
CA ARG A 260 -12.08 3.10 14.32
C ARG A 260 -11.79 4.32 13.43
N ALA A 261 -11.15 4.12 12.28
CA ALA A 261 -10.93 5.20 11.32
C ALA A 261 -12.26 5.77 10.79
N LEU A 262 -13.20 4.89 10.41
CA LEU A 262 -14.48 5.25 9.82
C LEU A 262 -15.48 5.82 10.83
N GLU A 263 -15.34 5.52 12.13
CA GLU A 263 -16.08 6.17 13.21
C GLU A 263 -15.77 7.67 13.30
N VAL A 264 -14.52 8.06 13.06
CA VAL A 264 -14.07 9.46 13.09
C VAL A 264 -14.27 10.16 11.74
N ASN A 265 -13.96 9.46 10.65
CA ASN A 265 -14.12 9.96 9.28
C ASN A 265 -14.84 8.92 8.41
N PRO A 266 -16.17 8.99 8.31
CA PRO A 266 -16.96 8.07 7.47
C PRO A 266 -16.79 8.32 5.97
N SER A 267 -15.96 9.28 5.56
CA SER A 267 -15.70 9.64 4.17
C SER A 267 -14.24 9.41 3.75
N LEU A 268 -13.50 8.60 4.52
CA LEU A 268 -12.10 8.32 4.27
C LEU A 268 -11.92 7.23 3.21
N SER A 269 -11.64 7.62 1.96
CA SER A 269 -11.54 6.68 0.83
C SER A 269 -10.48 5.59 1.04
N GLY A 270 -9.32 5.95 1.61
CA GLY A 270 -8.27 4.99 1.93
C GLY A 270 -8.71 3.87 2.89
N ALA A 271 -9.64 4.15 3.82
CA ALA A 271 -10.19 3.12 4.70
C ALA A 271 -11.09 2.14 3.93
N TYR A 272 -11.90 2.65 3.01
CA TYR A 272 -12.75 1.83 2.13
C TYR A 272 -11.93 1.00 1.15
N PHE A 273 -10.80 1.51 0.64
CA PHE A 273 -9.89 0.75 -0.22
C PHE A 273 -9.33 -0.48 0.49
N VAL A 274 -8.77 -0.30 1.70
CA VAL A 274 -8.22 -1.42 2.48
C VAL A 274 -9.34 -2.39 2.89
N LYS A 275 -10.51 -1.88 3.28
CA LYS A 275 -11.67 -2.71 3.65
C LYS A 275 -12.18 -3.56 2.48
N ALA A 276 -12.25 -2.98 1.28
CA ALA A 276 -12.62 -3.71 0.08
C ALA A 276 -11.58 -4.79 -0.26
N GLY A 277 -10.29 -4.50 -0.06
CA GLY A 277 -9.23 -5.49 -0.24
C GLY A 277 -9.31 -6.67 0.74
N LEU A 278 -9.62 -6.42 2.01
CA LEU A 278 -9.85 -7.47 3.01
C LEU A 278 -10.97 -8.42 2.58
N ALA A 279 -12.11 -7.87 2.16
CA ALA A 279 -13.24 -8.68 1.67
C ALA A 279 -12.91 -9.43 0.38
N LEU A 280 -12.20 -8.78 -0.55
CA LEU A 280 -11.84 -9.38 -1.84
C LEU A 280 -10.85 -10.55 -1.68
N ARG A 281 -9.95 -10.48 -0.70
CA ARG A 281 -9.07 -11.61 -0.35
C ARG A 281 -9.87 -12.84 0.06
N ASP A 282 -11.01 -12.66 0.73
CA ASP A 282 -11.91 -13.76 1.09
C ASP A 282 -12.84 -14.18 -0.06
N LEU A 283 -12.61 -13.63 -1.26
CA LEU A 283 -13.47 -13.75 -2.45
C LEU A 283 -14.93 -13.34 -2.18
N ASP A 284 -15.17 -12.52 -1.15
CA ASP A 284 -16.46 -11.89 -0.91
C ASP A 284 -16.62 -10.68 -1.84
N ILE A 285 -16.96 -11.00 -3.09
CA ILE A 285 -17.16 -10.03 -4.18
C ILE A 285 -18.21 -8.99 -3.79
N GLU A 286 -19.29 -9.38 -3.10
CA GLU A 286 -20.37 -8.46 -2.73
C GLU A 286 -19.93 -7.47 -1.66
N ALA A 287 -19.29 -7.94 -0.58
CA ALA A 287 -18.80 -7.06 0.47
C ALA A 287 -17.69 -6.13 -0.01
N ALA A 288 -16.78 -6.64 -0.86
CA ALA A 288 -15.74 -5.82 -1.50
C ALA A 288 -16.35 -4.70 -2.35
N ASP A 289 -17.36 -5.03 -3.17
CA ASP A 289 -18.02 -4.07 -4.04
C ASP A 289 -18.76 -2.98 -3.25
N LYS A 290 -19.46 -3.39 -2.19
CA LYS A 290 -20.17 -2.48 -1.28
C LYS A 290 -19.21 -1.52 -0.57
N ALA A 291 -18.05 -2.01 -0.13
CA ALA A 291 -17.04 -1.16 0.50
C ALA A 291 -16.45 -0.16 -0.52
N ALA A 292 -16.12 -0.61 -1.73
CA ALA A 292 -15.61 0.26 -2.78
C ALA A 292 -16.65 1.32 -3.20
N ASP A 293 -17.92 0.94 -3.34
CA ASP A 293 -19.02 1.86 -3.68
C ASP A 293 -19.25 2.91 -2.58
N ALA A 294 -19.12 2.55 -1.31
CA ALA A 294 -19.22 3.51 -0.21
C ALA A 294 -18.14 4.60 -0.29
N GLY A 295 -16.90 4.25 -0.64
CA GLY A 295 -15.85 5.23 -0.86
C GLY A 295 -16.06 6.06 -2.13
N LEU A 296 -16.50 5.44 -3.22
CA LEU A 296 -16.77 6.12 -4.51
C LEU A 296 -17.98 7.07 -4.44
N ALA A 297 -18.91 6.85 -3.50
CA ALA A 297 -20.00 7.80 -3.23
C ALA A 297 -19.48 9.17 -2.74
N VAL A 298 -18.31 9.18 -2.10
CA VAL A 298 -17.64 10.41 -1.62
C VAL A 298 -16.79 11.02 -2.74
N ASN A 299 -15.96 10.18 -3.38
CA ASN A 299 -15.12 10.56 -4.50
C ASN A 299 -15.32 9.61 -5.69
N PRO A 300 -16.17 9.97 -6.67
CA PRO A 300 -16.42 9.11 -7.85
C PRO A 300 -15.20 8.89 -8.75
N ASN A 301 -14.15 9.68 -8.56
CA ASN A 301 -12.93 9.68 -9.36
C ASN A 301 -11.71 9.16 -8.58
N ASP A 302 -11.90 8.51 -7.43
CA ASP A 302 -10.81 7.95 -6.64
C ASP A 302 -10.14 6.80 -7.41
N LEU A 303 -8.88 7.00 -7.82
CA LEU A 303 -8.15 6.06 -8.67
C LEU A 303 -7.89 4.72 -7.97
N GLU A 304 -7.66 4.71 -6.65
CA GLU A 304 -7.43 3.46 -5.91
C GLU A 304 -8.72 2.65 -5.80
N LEU A 305 -9.83 3.29 -5.46
CA LEU A 305 -11.13 2.61 -5.39
C LEU A 305 -11.63 2.13 -6.76
N LEU A 306 -11.44 2.91 -7.82
CA LEU A 306 -11.74 2.47 -9.19
C LEU A 306 -10.85 1.29 -9.62
N SER A 307 -9.58 1.27 -9.18
CA SER A 307 -8.68 0.13 -9.40
C SER A 307 -9.14 -1.11 -8.63
N MET A 308 -9.61 -0.92 -7.39
CA MET A 308 -10.21 -1.99 -6.60
C MET A 308 -11.47 -2.54 -7.29
N LYS A 309 -12.35 -1.69 -7.83
CA LYS A 309 -13.50 -2.15 -8.64
C LYS A 309 -13.04 -2.98 -9.84
N GLY A 310 -11.94 -2.60 -10.50
CA GLY A 310 -11.28 -3.41 -11.53
C GLY A 310 -10.90 -4.80 -11.01
N ALA A 311 -10.14 -4.87 -9.91
CA ALA A 311 -9.73 -6.13 -9.30
C ALA A 311 -10.93 -7.02 -8.89
N ILE A 312 -11.98 -6.42 -8.32
CA ILE A 312 -13.24 -7.12 -7.98
C ILE A 312 -13.87 -7.74 -9.23
N ARG A 313 -13.97 -6.98 -10.34
CA ARG A 313 -14.53 -7.52 -11.60
C ARG A 313 -13.65 -8.61 -12.21
N PHE A 314 -12.32 -8.49 -12.08
CA PHE A 314 -11.39 -9.52 -12.52
C PHE A 314 -11.59 -10.84 -11.78
N LEU A 315 -11.67 -10.82 -10.45
CA LEU A 315 -11.91 -12.03 -9.64
C LEU A 315 -13.33 -12.58 -9.76
N ALA A 316 -14.29 -11.75 -10.16
CA ALA A 316 -15.65 -12.17 -10.49
C ALA A 316 -15.79 -12.72 -11.93
N ASP A 317 -14.68 -12.92 -12.66
CA ASP A 317 -14.66 -13.33 -14.08
C ASP A 317 -15.54 -12.46 -14.99
N ASP A 318 -15.60 -11.15 -14.71
CA ASP A 318 -16.30 -10.13 -15.50
C ASP A 318 -15.30 -9.27 -16.31
N PRO A 319 -14.82 -9.75 -17.46
CA PRO A 319 -13.85 -9.02 -18.28
C PRO A 319 -14.42 -7.69 -18.81
N LYS A 320 -15.72 -7.60 -19.07
CA LYS A 320 -16.36 -6.36 -19.52
C LYS A 320 -16.37 -5.32 -18.40
N GLY A 321 -16.62 -5.74 -17.17
CA GLY A 321 -16.52 -4.91 -15.98
C GLY A 321 -15.09 -4.43 -15.74
N PHE A 322 -14.10 -5.31 -15.86
CA PHE A 322 -12.69 -4.94 -15.77
C PHE A 322 -12.31 -3.86 -16.80
N ASP A 323 -12.62 -4.09 -18.08
CA ASP A 323 -12.33 -3.16 -19.18
C ASP A 323 -13.00 -1.79 -18.99
N LYS A 324 -14.21 -1.77 -18.40
CA LYS A 324 -14.92 -0.53 -18.08
C LYS A 324 -14.12 0.31 -17.07
N PHE A 325 -13.67 -0.30 -15.98
CA PHE A 325 -12.92 0.41 -14.95
C PHE A 325 -11.50 0.76 -15.40
N GLU A 326 -10.85 -0.12 -16.18
CA GLU A 326 -9.57 0.18 -16.84
C GLU A 326 -9.68 1.47 -17.68
N LYS A 327 -10.68 1.56 -18.57
CA LYS A 327 -10.91 2.77 -19.38
C LYS A 327 -11.22 4.01 -18.54
N GLN A 328 -11.97 3.86 -17.45
CA GLN A 328 -12.30 4.97 -16.58
C GLN A 328 -11.04 5.51 -15.86
N VAL A 329 -10.23 4.62 -15.30
CA VAL A 329 -8.98 4.98 -14.61
C VAL A 329 -7.99 5.63 -15.57
N LEU A 330 -7.79 5.04 -16.76
CA LEU A 330 -6.84 5.57 -17.74
C LEU A 330 -7.31 6.87 -18.40
N LYS A 331 -8.62 7.16 -18.38
CA LYS A 331 -9.14 8.48 -18.77
C LYS A 331 -8.78 9.56 -17.73
N LEU A 332 -8.81 9.22 -16.45
CA LEU A 332 -8.48 10.14 -15.37
C LEU A 332 -6.96 10.34 -15.23
N ASN A 333 -6.19 9.26 -15.41
CA ASN A 333 -4.75 9.27 -15.37
C ASN A 333 -4.17 8.25 -16.38
N PRO A 334 -3.68 8.71 -17.55
CA PRO A 334 -3.15 7.84 -18.59
C PRO A 334 -1.87 7.07 -18.22
N GLU A 335 -1.16 7.46 -17.16
CA GLU A 335 0.09 6.84 -16.68
C GLU A 335 -0.10 6.00 -15.40
N TYR A 336 -1.35 5.72 -14.99
CA TYR A 336 -1.65 5.05 -13.72
C TYR A 336 -1.42 3.53 -13.72
N SER A 337 -0.15 3.12 -13.74
CA SER A 337 0.28 1.72 -13.69
C SER A 337 -0.24 0.97 -12.46
N ARG A 338 -0.50 1.67 -11.34
CA ARG A 338 -1.05 1.13 -10.08
C ARG A 338 -2.37 0.37 -10.29
N PHE A 339 -3.18 0.72 -11.30
CA PHE A 339 -4.40 -0.02 -11.64
C PHE A 339 -4.15 -1.53 -11.80
N TYR A 340 -3.14 -1.85 -12.60
CA TYR A 340 -2.75 -3.23 -12.87
C TYR A 340 -2.03 -3.87 -11.68
N GLN A 341 -1.33 -3.09 -10.87
CA GLN A 341 -0.71 -3.60 -9.63
C GLN A 341 -1.78 -4.09 -8.66
N VAL A 342 -2.84 -3.31 -8.45
CA VAL A 342 -3.94 -3.71 -7.56
C VAL A 342 -4.60 -4.99 -8.06
N ALA A 343 -4.95 -5.08 -9.34
CA ALA A 343 -5.48 -6.32 -9.90
C ALA A 343 -4.50 -7.50 -9.81
N GLY A 344 -3.21 -7.23 -10.04
CA GLY A 344 -2.12 -8.21 -9.95
C GLY A 344 -1.90 -8.75 -8.54
N GLU A 345 -2.07 -7.93 -7.51
CA GLU A 345 -1.98 -8.34 -6.10
C GLU A 345 -3.02 -9.41 -5.76
N PHE A 346 -4.29 -9.18 -6.13
CA PHE A 346 -5.36 -10.16 -5.93
C PHE A 346 -5.22 -11.38 -6.86
N ALA A 347 -4.70 -11.18 -8.07
CA ALA A 347 -4.33 -12.29 -8.94
C ALA A 347 -3.21 -13.15 -8.34
N GLU A 348 -2.30 -12.58 -7.54
CA GLU A 348 -1.24 -13.32 -6.84
C GLU A 348 -1.79 -14.22 -5.73
N TRP A 349 -2.78 -13.74 -4.96
CA TRP A 349 -3.50 -14.56 -3.98
C TRP A 349 -4.19 -15.78 -4.64
N GLU A 350 -4.76 -15.59 -5.83
CA GLU A 350 -5.35 -16.68 -6.64
C GLU A 350 -4.33 -17.40 -7.55
N HIS A 351 -3.04 -17.08 -7.41
CA HIS A 351 -1.93 -17.70 -8.15
C HIS A 351 -2.07 -17.64 -9.69
N ARG A 352 -2.74 -16.61 -10.21
CA ARG A 352 -3.01 -16.37 -11.63
C ARG A 352 -1.82 -15.73 -12.37
N TYR A 353 -0.69 -16.44 -12.45
CA TYR A 353 0.57 -15.85 -12.92
C TYR A 353 0.55 -15.29 -14.34
N ASP A 354 -0.14 -15.95 -15.28
CA ASP A 354 -0.23 -15.45 -16.67
C ASP A 354 -0.96 -14.10 -16.72
N ASP A 355 -1.99 -13.92 -15.88
CA ASP A 355 -2.71 -12.65 -15.77
C ASP A 355 -1.85 -11.57 -15.10
N ILE A 356 -1.10 -11.93 -14.05
CA ILE A 356 -0.15 -11.01 -13.41
C ILE A 356 0.90 -10.55 -14.42
N VAL A 357 1.45 -11.46 -15.23
CA VAL A 357 2.40 -11.12 -16.30
C VAL A 357 1.75 -10.13 -17.28
N ALA A 358 0.53 -10.41 -17.76
CA ALA A 358 -0.17 -9.51 -18.69
C ALA A 358 -0.44 -8.12 -18.08
N PHE A 359 -0.86 -8.08 -16.81
CA PHE A 359 -1.08 -6.84 -16.06
C PHE A 359 0.22 -6.05 -15.87
N MET A 360 1.31 -6.70 -15.48
CA MET A 360 2.59 -6.01 -15.28
C MET A 360 3.24 -5.57 -16.60
N GLU A 361 3.03 -6.29 -17.71
CA GLU A 361 3.39 -5.82 -19.04
C GLU A 361 2.64 -4.55 -19.43
N LYS A 362 1.34 -4.44 -19.11
CA LYS A 362 0.58 -3.20 -19.31
C LYS A 362 1.08 -2.08 -18.37
N ALA A 363 1.31 -2.39 -17.09
CA ALA A 363 1.81 -1.44 -16.10
C ALA A 363 3.14 -0.81 -16.51
N THR A 364 4.11 -1.63 -16.92
CA THR A 364 5.44 -1.17 -17.35
C THR A 364 5.43 -0.40 -18.67
N LYS A 365 4.41 -0.59 -19.52
CA LYS A 365 4.18 0.24 -20.71
C LYS A 365 3.61 1.61 -20.37
N LEU A 366 2.71 1.70 -19.39
CA LEU A 366 2.18 2.98 -18.90
C LEU A 366 3.25 3.79 -18.17
N ASP A 367 4.06 3.12 -17.35
CA ASP A 367 5.14 3.74 -16.58
C ASP A 367 6.42 2.90 -16.64
N SER A 368 7.31 3.29 -17.55
CA SER A 368 8.63 2.66 -17.72
C SER A 368 9.59 2.89 -16.54
N ARG A 369 9.21 3.68 -15.53
CA ARG A 369 9.96 3.91 -14.29
C ARG A 369 9.31 3.23 -13.08
N ASP A 370 8.31 2.40 -13.28
CA ASP A 370 7.64 1.65 -12.20
C ASP A 370 8.44 0.40 -11.81
N ALA A 371 9.29 0.53 -10.80
CA ALA A 371 10.14 -0.56 -10.33
C ALA A 371 9.33 -1.73 -9.75
N LYS A 372 8.19 -1.47 -9.10
CA LYS A 372 7.32 -2.51 -8.51
C LYS A 372 6.71 -3.36 -9.61
N ALA A 373 6.23 -2.74 -10.68
CA ALA A 373 5.68 -3.48 -11.82
C ALA A 373 6.75 -4.34 -12.51
N TYR A 374 7.98 -3.85 -12.69
CA TYR A 374 9.07 -4.66 -13.24
C TYR A 374 9.47 -5.82 -12.31
N ALA A 375 9.47 -5.62 -10.99
CA ALA A 375 9.76 -6.67 -10.02
C ALA A 375 8.71 -7.79 -10.09
N ALA A 376 7.43 -7.41 -10.04
CA ALA A 376 6.32 -8.36 -10.15
C ALA A 376 6.30 -9.06 -11.52
N LEU A 377 6.60 -8.35 -12.61
CA LEU A 377 6.75 -8.94 -13.94
C LEU A 377 7.85 -10.00 -13.96
N GLY A 378 9.04 -9.67 -13.47
CA GLY A 378 10.20 -10.56 -13.49
C GLY A 378 9.99 -11.84 -12.68
N LEU A 379 9.50 -11.69 -11.44
CA LEU A 379 9.21 -12.83 -10.56
C LEU A 379 8.14 -13.75 -11.18
N ASN A 380 7.08 -13.20 -11.78
CA ASN A 380 6.00 -14.01 -12.33
C ASN A 380 6.32 -14.58 -13.71
N LEU A 381 7.16 -13.94 -14.53
CA LEU A 381 7.72 -14.54 -15.74
C LEU A 381 8.56 -15.78 -15.41
N ILE A 382 9.39 -15.70 -14.36
CA ILE A 382 10.15 -16.84 -13.86
C ILE A 382 9.24 -17.97 -13.37
N ARG A 383 8.17 -17.66 -12.62
CA ARG A 383 7.15 -18.66 -12.23
C ARG A 383 6.46 -19.29 -13.44
N ALA A 384 6.15 -18.49 -14.46
CA ALA A 384 5.60 -18.95 -15.74
C ALA A 384 6.61 -19.68 -16.65
N GLY A 385 7.87 -19.87 -16.21
CA GLY A 385 8.90 -20.58 -16.95
C GLY A 385 9.57 -19.78 -18.09
N LYS A 386 9.32 -18.47 -18.16
CA LYS A 386 9.92 -17.52 -19.11
C LYS A 386 11.13 -16.82 -18.47
N GLU A 387 12.14 -17.60 -18.11
CA GLU A 387 13.23 -17.16 -17.23
C GLU A 387 14.06 -16.01 -17.80
N ASP A 388 14.49 -16.07 -19.06
CA ASP A 388 15.35 -15.03 -19.65
C ASP A 388 14.67 -13.66 -19.62
N ALA A 389 13.40 -13.62 -20.04
CA ALA A 389 12.58 -12.40 -19.98
C ALA A 389 12.34 -11.95 -18.53
N GLY A 390 12.18 -12.91 -17.61
CA GLY A 390 12.00 -12.63 -16.18
C GLY A 390 13.24 -11.99 -15.56
N VAL A 391 14.43 -12.54 -15.81
CA VAL A 391 15.71 -11.98 -15.35
C VAL A 391 15.94 -10.59 -15.95
N GLU A 392 15.62 -10.37 -17.23
CA GLU A 392 15.70 -9.03 -17.83
C GLU A 392 14.78 -8.02 -17.14
N ALA A 393 13.53 -8.41 -16.84
CA ALA A 393 12.61 -7.56 -16.10
C ALA A 393 13.09 -7.29 -14.66
N LEU A 394 13.67 -8.27 -13.97
CA LEU A 394 14.28 -8.08 -12.65
C LEU A 394 15.48 -7.13 -12.69
N ARG A 395 16.33 -7.19 -13.72
CA ARG A 395 17.42 -6.21 -13.92
C ARG A 395 16.88 -4.79 -14.06
N LYS A 396 15.80 -4.62 -14.84
CA LYS A 396 15.11 -3.32 -14.99
C LYS A 396 14.52 -2.85 -13.66
N ALA A 397 13.97 -3.75 -12.84
CA ALA A 397 13.50 -3.42 -11.50
C ALA A 397 14.66 -2.93 -10.61
N TRP A 398 15.76 -3.69 -10.57
CA TRP A 398 16.93 -3.41 -9.74
C TRP A 398 17.64 -2.09 -10.10
N ASP A 399 17.70 -1.75 -11.39
CA ASP A 399 18.24 -0.48 -11.86
C ASP A 399 17.45 0.73 -11.31
N LYS A 400 16.12 0.57 -11.18
CA LYS A 400 15.20 1.63 -10.73
C LYS A 400 15.06 1.68 -9.21
N ASP A 401 15.09 0.53 -8.55
CA ASP A 401 14.90 0.39 -7.11
C ASP A 401 15.76 -0.77 -6.57
N LYS A 402 16.74 -0.42 -5.72
CA LYS A 402 17.70 -1.34 -5.12
C LYS A 402 17.28 -1.85 -3.73
N PHE A 403 16.07 -1.51 -3.27
CA PHE A 403 15.58 -1.88 -1.94
C PHE A 403 14.79 -3.20 -1.94
N ASN A 404 14.39 -3.71 -3.11
CA ASN A 404 13.65 -4.96 -3.19
C ASN A 404 14.55 -6.18 -2.99
N VAL A 405 14.50 -6.77 -1.78
CA VAL A 405 15.29 -7.95 -1.42
C VAL A 405 14.95 -9.19 -2.26
N ARG A 406 13.69 -9.36 -2.69
CA ARG A 406 13.29 -10.49 -3.54
C ARG A 406 13.95 -10.40 -4.90
N VAL A 407 13.98 -9.19 -5.50
CA VAL A 407 14.69 -8.94 -6.76
C VAL A 407 16.18 -9.24 -6.61
N PHE A 408 16.83 -8.73 -5.56
CA PHE A 408 18.24 -8.97 -5.30
C PHE A 408 18.58 -10.47 -5.19
N ASN A 409 17.84 -11.20 -4.35
CA ASN A 409 18.05 -12.61 -4.12
C ASN A 409 17.82 -13.42 -5.40
N THR A 410 16.73 -13.18 -6.12
CA THR A 410 16.43 -13.91 -7.35
C THR A 410 17.46 -13.61 -8.45
N LEU A 411 17.95 -12.37 -8.60
CA LEU A 411 19.03 -12.07 -9.54
C LEU A 411 20.32 -12.83 -9.18
N ASN A 412 20.73 -12.82 -7.92
CA ASN A 412 21.91 -13.58 -7.48
C ASN A 412 21.76 -15.08 -7.75
N LEU A 413 20.59 -15.66 -7.44
CA LEU A 413 20.30 -17.05 -7.73
C LEU A 413 20.48 -17.37 -9.22
N TYR A 414 19.92 -16.56 -10.11
CA TYR A 414 19.97 -16.84 -11.55
C TYR A 414 21.34 -16.57 -12.17
N GLU A 415 21.97 -15.45 -11.82
CA GLU A 415 23.20 -14.97 -12.48
C GLU A 415 24.47 -15.59 -11.91
N ARG A 416 24.42 -16.05 -10.64
CA ARG A 416 25.56 -16.69 -9.98
C ARG A 416 25.31 -18.17 -9.78
N ASP A 417 24.27 -18.54 -9.05
CA ASP A 417 24.17 -19.90 -8.51
C ASP A 417 23.68 -20.90 -9.56
N ILE A 418 22.60 -20.58 -10.28
CA ILE A 418 22.06 -21.39 -11.39
C ILE A 418 23.08 -21.44 -12.54
N ALA A 419 23.64 -20.30 -12.94
CA ALA A 419 24.61 -20.21 -14.03
C ALA A 419 25.85 -21.09 -13.80
N ASN A 420 26.32 -21.19 -12.56
CA ASN A 420 27.55 -21.94 -12.24
C ASN A 420 27.29 -23.36 -11.71
N GLY A 421 26.18 -23.61 -11.02
CA GLY A 421 25.93 -24.85 -10.29
C GLY A 421 24.95 -25.83 -10.95
N TYR A 422 24.21 -25.39 -11.97
CA TYR A 422 23.09 -26.15 -12.53
C TYR A 422 23.22 -26.38 -14.04
N LEU A 423 22.57 -27.44 -14.52
CA LEU A 423 22.47 -27.79 -15.94
C LEU A 423 21.01 -28.07 -16.28
N THR A 424 20.58 -27.59 -17.44
CA THR A 424 19.23 -27.85 -17.96
C THR A 424 19.30 -28.82 -19.14
N VAL A 425 18.59 -29.94 -19.03
CA VAL A 425 18.40 -30.94 -20.07
C VAL A 425 17.07 -30.67 -20.77
N GLN A 426 17.11 -30.48 -22.09
CA GLN A 426 15.91 -30.28 -22.90
C GLN A 426 15.35 -31.63 -23.36
N GLY A 427 14.07 -31.87 -23.12
CA GLY A 427 13.30 -32.99 -23.65
C GLY A 427 12.03 -32.51 -24.35
N GLN A 428 11.25 -33.44 -24.92
CA GLN A 428 10.01 -33.11 -25.62
C GLN A 428 8.88 -32.74 -24.64
N THR A 429 8.65 -33.58 -23.62
CA THR A 429 7.61 -33.37 -22.61
C THR A 429 8.12 -32.54 -21.44
N PHE A 430 9.37 -32.75 -21.04
CA PHE A 430 9.96 -32.16 -19.84
C PHE A 430 11.26 -31.42 -20.17
N ARG A 431 11.43 -30.26 -19.53
CA ARG A 431 12.71 -29.54 -19.45
C ARG A 431 13.21 -29.67 -18.02
N MET A 432 14.35 -30.31 -17.79
CA MET A 432 14.78 -30.70 -16.45
C MET A 432 16.06 -29.98 -16.04
N ARG A 433 16.03 -29.23 -14.93
CA ARG A 433 17.20 -28.60 -14.32
C ARG A 433 17.70 -29.44 -13.15
N TYR A 434 18.98 -29.74 -13.15
CA TYR A 434 19.67 -30.48 -12.09
C TYR A 434 20.85 -29.67 -11.57
N ALA A 435 21.16 -29.80 -10.27
CA ALA A 435 22.50 -29.49 -9.80
C ALA A 435 23.51 -30.42 -10.50
N LYS A 436 24.66 -29.87 -10.91
CA LYS A 436 25.69 -30.59 -11.68
C LYS A 436 26.08 -31.92 -11.04
N ASP A 437 26.28 -31.93 -9.73
CA ASP A 437 26.73 -33.10 -8.97
C ASP A 437 25.61 -34.12 -8.70
N ASP A 438 24.34 -33.72 -8.76
CA ASP A 438 23.20 -34.63 -8.57
C ASP A 438 22.78 -35.30 -9.88
N LYS A 439 23.03 -34.64 -11.01
CA LYS A 439 22.58 -35.09 -12.33
C LYS A 439 22.91 -36.55 -12.64
N PRO A 440 24.14 -37.08 -12.43
CA PRO A 440 24.48 -38.45 -12.85
C PRO A 440 23.64 -39.55 -12.19
N ILE A 441 23.06 -39.25 -11.03
CA ILE A 441 22.18 -40.14 -10.28
C ILE A 441 20.73 -39.86 -10.66
N LEU A 442 20.28 -38.61 -10.52
CA LEU A 442 18.87 -38.25 -10.66
C LEU A 442 18.36 -38.47 -12.09
N GLU A 443 19.19 -38.25 -13.11
CA GLU A 443 18.78 -38.44 -14.51
C GLU A 443 18.41 -39.90 -14.85
N ARG A 444 18.83 -40.87 -14.04
CA ARG A 444 18.47 -42.29 -14.22
C ARG A 444 17.06 -42.62 -13.74
N TYR A 445 16.50 -41.80 -12.86
CA TYR A 445 15.22 -42.08 -12.21
C TYR A 445 14.13 -41.05 -12.52
N VAL A 446 14.46 -39.77 -12.52
CA VAL A 446 13.51 -38.66 -12.67
C VAL A 446 12.73 -38.75 -13.99
N PRO A 447 13.35 -38.94 -15.17
CA PRO A 447 12.62 -39.06 -16.43
C PRO A 447 11.63 -40.23 -16.42
N ARG A 448 12.05 -41.41 -15.94
CA ARG A 448 11.20 -42.61 -15.90
C ARG A 448 9.97 -42.40 -15.01
N LEU A 449 10.16 -41.81 -13.83
CA LEU A 449 9.05 -41.54 -12.90
C LEU A 449 8.08 -40.51 -13.47
N LEU A 450 8.59 -39.47 -14.13
CA LEU A 450 7.77 -38.46 -14.79
C LEU A 450 6.98 -39.04 -15.97
N GLU A 451 7.60 -39.89 -16.80
CA GLU A 451 6.93 -40.55 -17.91
C GLU A 451 5.80 -41.47 -17.42
N GLU A 452 6.05 -42.27 -16.39
CA GLU A 452 5.03 -43.13 -15.77
C GLU A 452 3.85 -42.31 -15.24
N ALA A 453 4.14 -41.25 -14.47
CA ALA A 453 3.14 -40.35 -13.92
C ALA A 453 2.33 -39.66 -15.03
N TRP A 454 3.02 -39.10 -16.03
CA TRP A 454 2.42 -38.40 -17.16
C TRP A 454 1.50 -39.30 -17.98
N THR A 455 1.97 -40.48 -18.38
CA THR A 455 1.16 -41.43 -19.16
C THR A 455 -0.08 -41.85 -18.39
N SER A 456 0.06 -42.11 -17.08
CA SER A 456 -1.07 -42.41 -16.20
C SER A 456 -2.07 -41.25 -16.14
N MET A 457 -1.60 -40.02 -15.91
CA MET A 457 -2.43 -38.83 -15.76
C MET A 457 -3.11 -38.41 -17.06
N VAL A 458 -2.40 -38.38 -18.19
CA VAL A 458 -3.00 -38.10 -19.53
C VAL A 458 -4.15 -39.07 -19.81
N LYS A 459 -3.95 -40.36 -19.52
CA LYS A 459 -5.00 -41.38 -19.70
C LYS A 459 -6.20 -41.15 -18.78
N ARG A 460 -5.96 -40.85 -17.49
CA ARG A 460 -7.02 -40.69 -16.48
C ARG A 460 -7.81 -39.39 -16.64
N TYR A 461 -7.12 -38.26 -16.83
CA TYR A 461 -7.73 -36.95 -16.98
C TYR A 461 -8.24 -36.67 -18.40
N LYS A 462 -7.82 -37.45 -19.41
CA LYS A 462 -8.11 -37.21 -20.84
C LYS A 462 -7.72 -35.79 -21.27
N PHE A 463 -6.64 -35.29 -20.69
CA PHE A 463 -6.11 -33.94 -20.87
C PHE A 463 -4.60 -34.04 -20.98
N THR A 464 -4.03 -33.29 -21.91
CA THR A 464 -2.57 -33.18 -22.07
C THR A 464 -2.17 -31.74 -21.76
N PRO A 465 -1.44 -31.49 -20.67
CA PRO A 465 -0.90 -30.18 -20.36
C PRO A 465 0.02 -29.65 -21.47
N LYS A 466 0.18 -28.32 -21.52
CA LYS A 466 1.14 -27.67 -22.42
C LYS A 466 2.56 -28.15 -22.12
N THR A 467 3.30 -28.49 -23.18
CA THR A 467 4.69 -28.94 -23.10
C THR A 467 5.65 -27.91 -23.74
N PRO A 468 6.94 -27.91 -23.35
CA PRO A 468 7.51 -28.69 -22.26
C PRO A 468 7.08 -28.15 -20.88
N VAL A 469 6.98 -29.05 -19.90
CA VAL A 469 6.82 -28.74 -18.48
C VAL A 469 8.22 -28.60 -17.86
N SER A 470 8.49 -27.50 -17.18
CA SER A 470 9.79 -27.24 -16.55
C SER A 470 9.86 -27.94 -15.19
N ILE A 471 10.85 -28.80 -14.98
CA ILE A 471 11.11 -29.54 -13.75
C ILE A 471 12.44 -29.05 -13.19
N GLU A 472 12.45 -28.44 -12.01
CA GLU A 472 13.64 -27.83 -11.43
C GLU A 472 13.98 -28.47 -10.08
N LEU A 473 15.17 -29.11 -10.02
CA LEU A 473 15.66 -29.81 -8.83
C LEU A 473 16.78 -29.03 -8.17
N TYR A 474 16.54 -28.56 -6.94
CA TYR A 474 17.49 -27.74 -6.17
C TYR A 474 18.15 -28.54 -5.05
N ALA A 475 19.48 -28.68 -5.12
CA ALA A 475 20.28 -29.40 -4.12
C ALA A 475 20.50 -28.65 -2.80
N ASP A 476 20.04 -27.40 -2.73
CA ASP A 476 20.19 -26.48 -1.60
C ASP A 476 18.81 -25.88 -1.27
N GLU A 477 18.46 -25.84 0.03
CA GLU A 477 17.15 -25.37 0.50
C GLU A 477 16.96 -23.86 0.30
N GLU A 478 18.04 -23.09 0.37
CA GLU A 478 18.01 -21.64 0.17
C GLU A 478 17.79 -21.31 -1.31
N HIS A 479 18.50 -21.98 -2.23
CA HIS A 479 18.27 -21.83 -3.67
C HIS A 479 16.83 -22.18 -4.04
N PHE A 480 16.28 -23.25 -3.49
CA PHE A 480 14.86 -23.62 -3.67
C PHE A 480 13.91 -22.54 -3.13
N SER A 481 14.18 -22.03 -1.93
CA SER A 481 13.34 -21.01 -1.29
C SER A 481 13.35 -19.69 -2.07
N VAL A 482 14.53 -19.23 -2.50
CA VAL A 482 14.71 -18.03 -3.31
C VAL A 482 14.08 -18.21 -4.69
N ARG A 483 14.19 -19.39 -5.30
CA ARG A 483 13.51 -19.69 -6.57
C ARG A 483 11.99 -19.56 -6.46
N THR A 484 11.44 -19.88 -5.29
CA THR A 484 10.00 -19.95 -5.06
C THR A 484 9.40 -18.59 -4.70
N SER A 485 10.04 -17.91 -3.74
CA SER A 485 9.48 -16.72 -3.10
C SER A 485 10.34 -15.46 -3.23
N GLY A 486 11.60 -15.60 -3.67
CA GLY A 486 12.61 -14.55 -3.58
C GLY A 486 13.18 -14.36 -2.17
N LEU A 487 12.75 -15.16 -1.18
CA LEU A 487 13.21 -15.12 0.20
C LEU A 487 13.78 -16.49 0.62
N PRO A 488 14.71 -16.52 1.61
CA PRO A 488 15.15 -17.78 2.20
C PRO A 488 14.03 -18.42 3.03
N ASN A 489 14.11 -19.74 3.25
CA ASN A 489 13.25 -20.52 4.14
C ASN A 489 11.74 -20.45 3.84
N VAL A 490 11.32 -21.01 2.71
CA VAL A 490 9.89 -21.05 2.33
C VAL A 490 9.09 -22.14 3.10
N GLY A 491 9.77 -23.11 3.72
CA GLY A 491 9.13 -24.11 4.59
C GLY A 491 8.32 -25.20 3.87
N ILE A 492 8.48 -25.37 2.55
CA ILE A 492 7.84 -26.42 1.74
C ILE A 492 8.89 -27.23 0.96
N GLN A 493 8.54 -28.42 0.47
CA GLN A 493 9.47 -29.31 -0.25
C GLN A 493 9.39 -29.24 -1.78
N GLY A 494 8.26 -28.77 -2.30
CA GLY A 494 7.96 -28.64 -3.72
C GLY A 494 6.88 -27.59 -3.94
N VAL A 495 6.86 -27.02 -5.14
CA VAL A 495 5.85 -26.06 -5.57
C VAL A 495 5.62 -26.16 -7.07
N CYS A 496 4.35 -26.13 -7.45
CA CYS A 496 3.92 -26.06 -8.83
C CYS A 496 3.38 -24.66 -9.17
N PHE A 497 3.91 -24.07 -10.24
CA PHE A 497 3.49 -22.81 -10.82
C PHE A 497 2.63 -22.98 -12.08
N GLY A 498 2.04 -24.16 -12.27
CA GLY A 498 1.16 -24.49 -13.41
C GLY A 498 1.90 -25.14 -14.59
N GLN A 499 2.98 -24.53 -15.11
CA GLN A 499 3.83 -25.14 -16.15
C GLN A 499 5.29 -25.35 -15.70
N THR A 500 5.62 -24.86 -14.51
CA THR A 500 6.94 -25.00 -13.92
C THR A 500 6.80 -25.58 -12.52
N LEU A 501 7.64 -26.55 -12.20
CA LEU A 501 7.73 -27.16 -10.87
C LEU A 501 9.14 -26.94 -10.36
N ALA A 502 9.24 -26.46 -9.12
CA ALA A 502 10.49 -26.41 -8.39
C ALA A 502 10.36 -27.31 -7.17
N PHE A 503 11.38 -28.09 -6.85
CA PHE A 503 11.40 -28.87 -5.63
C PHE A 503 12.82 -29.16 -5.18
N MET A 504 12.95 -29.54 -3.91
CA MET A 504 14.23 -29.89 -3.31
C MET A 504 14.73 -31.24 -3.85
N SER A 505 16.03 -31.36 -4.11
CA SER A 505 16.64 -32.64 -4.46
C SER A 505 16.77 -33.52 -3.22
N PRO A 506 16.95 -34.85 -3.37
CA PRO A 506 17.17 -35.76 -2.23
C PRO A 506 18.40 -35.42 -1.37
N ARG A 507 19.31 -34.59 -1.88
CA ARG A 507 20.46 -34.09 -1.13
C ARG A 507 20.07 -33.01 -0.14
N ALA A 508 19.09 -32.17 -0.48
CA ALA A 508 18.69 -31.03 0.33
C ALA A 508 17.95 -31.49 1.61
N ALA A 509 17.03 -32.45 1.50
CA ALA A 509 16.28 -32.95 2.64
C ALA A 509 15.87 -34.44 2.51
N PRO A 510 15.74 -35.19 3.62
CA PRO A 510 15.32 -36.59 3.60
C PRO A 510 13.78 -36.70 3.48
N PHE A 511 13.27 -36.90 2.27
CA PHE A 511 11.86 -37.16 2.01
C PHE A 511 11.65 -38.06 0.78
N ASN A 512 10.41 -38.53 0.55
CA ASN A 512 10.08 -39.32 -0.64
C ASN A 512 9.90 -38.41 -1.86
N TRP A 513 11.01 -38.10 -2.52
CA TRP A 513 11.07 -37.26 -3.72
C TRP A 513 10.26 -37.79 -4.90
N GLY A 514 10.11 -39.12 -5.04
CA GLY A 514 9.29 -39.71 -6.10
C GLY A 514 7.80 -39.38 -5.91
N ASN A 515 7.30 -39.49 -4.68
CA ASN A 515 5.93 -39.10 -4.35
C ASN A 515 5.71 -37.58 -4.53
N VAL A 516 6.66 -36.74 -4.11
CA VAL A 516 6.56 -35.28 -4.31
C VAL A 516 6.52 -34.96 -5.80
N LEU A 517 7.39 -35.56 -6.60
CA LEU A 517 7.41 -35.34 -8.06
C LEU A 517 6.08 -35.72 -8.72
N TRP A 518 5.48 -36.85 -8.33
CA TRP A 518 4.16 -37.26 -8.78
C TRP A 518 3.05 -36.28 -8.33
N HIS A 519 3.09 -35.86 -7.08
CA HIS A 519 2.14 -34.91 -6.49
C HIS A 519 2.16 -33.57 -7.24
N GLU A 520 3.35 -32.98 -7.38
CA GLU A 520 3.56 -31.71 -8.06
C GLU A 520 3.17 -31.80 -9.54
N LEU A 521 3.50 -32.91 -10.22
CA LEU A 521 3.02 -33.13 -11.58
C LEU A 521 1.48 -33.20 -11.64
N GLY A 522 0.83 -33.75 -10.63
CA GLY A 522 -0.64 -33.70 -10.51
C GLY A 522 -1.18 -32.27 -10.51
N HIS A 523 -0.51 -31.35 -9.82
CA HIS A 523 -0.89 -29.93 -9.83
C HIS A 523 -0.79 -29.31 -11.23
N VAL A 524 0.17 -29.70 -12.07
CA VAL A 524 0.25 -29.22 -13.48
C VAL A 524 -1.04 -29.53 -14.23
N PHE A 525 -1.55 -30.76 -14.09
CA PHE A 525 -2.80 -31.16 -14.73
C PHE A 525 -3.98 -30.37 -14.16
N ALA A 526 -4.12 -30.33 -12.84
CA ALA A 526 -5.25 -29.66 -12.18
C ALA A 526 -5.27 -28.15 -12.48
N ILE A 527 -4.13 -27.47 -12.39
CA ILE A 527 -4.01 -26.03 -12.62
C ILE A 527 -4.30 -25.69 -14.08
N GLN A 528 -3.69 -26.40 -15.03
CA GLN A 528 -3.90 -26.09 -16.44
C GLN A 528 -5.31 -26.45 -16.91
N LEU A 529 -5.89 -27.55 -16.43
CA LEU A 529 -7.26 -27.95 -16.75
C LEU A 529 -8.29 -26.95 -16.19
N SER A 530 -8.09 -26.50 -14.95
CA SER A 530 -8.96 -25.50 -14.31
C SER A 530 -8.66 -24.06 -14.70
N LYS A 531 -7.57 -23.81 -15.43
CA LYS A 531 -7.05 -22.47 -15.72
C LYS A 531 -6.84 -21.65 -14.43
N ASN A 532 -6.25 -22.25 -13.40
CA ASN A 532 -6.03 -21.68 -12.07
C ASN A 532 -7.30 -21.44 -11.21
N HIS A 533 -8.48 -21.99 -11.56
CA HIS A 533 -9.71 -21.77 -10.77
C HIS A 533 -9.93 -22.82 -9.66
N VAL A 534 -9.09 -23.85 -9.59
CA VAL A 534 -9.10 -24.81 -8.48
C VAL A 534 -8.02 -24.41 -7.48
N PRO A 535 -8.36 -24.23 -6.19
CA PRO A 535 -7.40 -23.94 -5.13
C PRO A 535 -6.26 -24.97 -5.11
N ARG A 536 -5.04 -24.48 -4.92
CA ARG A 536 -3.83 -25.32 -5.00
C ARG A 536 -3.57 -26.16 -3.75
N TRP A 537 -4.06 -25.71 -2.60
CA TRP A 537 -3.76 -26.29 -1.29
C TRP A 537 -5.07 -26.51 -0.52
N TYR A 538 -5.28 -27.75 -0.09
CA TYR A 538 -6.30 -28.17 0.89
C TYR A 538 -5.64 -28.98 1.99
#